data_AF-A0AA92DL87-F1
#
_entry.id   AF-A0AA92DL87-F1
#
_cell.length_a   1.000
_cell.length_b   1.000
_cell.length_c   1.000
_cell.angle_alpha   90.00
_cell.angle_beta   90.00
_cell.angle_gamma   90.00
#
_symmetry.space_group_name_H-M   'P 1'
#
loop_
_entity.id
_entity.type
_entity.pdbx_description
1 polymer ?
#
loop_
_entity_poly.entity_id
_entity_poly.type
_entity_poly.pdbx_seq_one_letter_code
_entity_poly.pdbx_strand_id
1 'polypeptide(L)'
;MTVAEPKLADLKMADLTLANLNLANLTMAELMSGRPAVVPVLLRHGLACPGCAMAPFMTVREAAEAYGLELGALLDEIAAVGRPAASFAEIG
;
A
#
# COMPACT_ATOMS: atom_id res chain seq x y z
N MET A 1 -24.60 33.49 -0.04
CA MET A 1 -25.06 32.09 0.01
C MET A 1 -23.83 31.26 0.36
N THR A 2 -23.69 30.91 1.64
CA THR A 2 -22.51 30.23 2.21
C THR A 2 -22.49 28.77 1.75
N VAL A 3 -21.45 28.37 1.04
CA VAL A 3 -21.19 26.95 0.74
C VAL A 3 -20.62 26.29 1.99
N ALA A 4 -21.29 25.21 2.39
CA ALA A 4 -21.05 24.47 3.61
C ALA A 4 -19.64 23.88 3.65
N GLU A 5 -18.95 24.09 4.76
CA GLU A 5 -17.73 23.39 5.13
C GLU A 5 -18.07 21.90 5.31
N PRO A 6 -17.58 20.98 4.44
CA PRO A 6 -17.88 19.57 4.62
C PRO A 6 -17.16 19.07 5.86
N LYS A 7 -17.86 18.29 6.68
CA LYS A 7 -17.38 17.77 7.96
C LYS A 7 -16.05 17.04 7.75
N LEU A 8 -15.04 17.43 8.53
CA LEU A 8 -13.65 16.92 8.51
C LEU A 8 -13.52 15.38 8.47
N ALA A 9 -14.53 14.64 8.96
CA ALA A 9 -14.57 13.18 8.90
C ALA A 9 -14.84 12.63 7.48
N ASP A 10 -15.66 13.30 6.67
CA ASP A 10 -16.04 12.84 5.32
C ASP A 10 -14.88 12.99 4.33
N LEU A 11 -14.16 14.11 4.43
CA LEU A 11 -12.98 14.38 3.61
C LEU A 11 -11.82 13.42 3.93
N LYS A 12 -11.67 13.03 5.20
CA LYS A 12 -10.66 12.05 5.64
C LYS A 12 -10.93 10.65 5.07
N MET A 13 -12.20 10.25 4.96
CA MET A 13 -12.60 8.96 4.39
C MET A 13 -12.39 8.93 2.87
N ALA A 14 -12.68 10.03 2.17
CA ALA A 14 -12.39 10.16 0.75
C ALA A 14 -10.89 10.15 0.44
N ASP A 15 -10.08 10.85 1.25
CA ASP A 15 -8.62 10.87 1.15
C ASP A 15 -8.00 9.49 1.39
N LEU A 16 -8.52 8.76 2.39
CA LEU A 16 -8.12 7.37 2.66
C LEU A 16 -8.50 6.42 1.51
N THR A 17 -9.68 6.62 0.92
CA THR A 17 -10.13 5.83 -0.24
C THR A 17 -9.24 6.09 -1.45
N LEU A 18 -8.88 7.36 -1.71
CA LEU A 18 -7.98 7.72 -2.80
C LEU A 18 -6.56 7.20 -2.57
N ALA A 19 -6.05 7.28 -1.34
CA ALA A 19 -4.75 6.73 -0.97
C ALA A 19 -4.70 5.20 -1.13
N ASN A 20 -5.77 4.50 -0.74
CA ASN A 20 -5.90 3.05 -0.92
C ASN A 20 -6.00 2.65 -2.40
N LEU A 21 -6.73 3.41 -3.22
CA LEU A 21 -6.78 3.19 -4.67
C LEU A 21 -5.41 3.40 -5.31
N ASN A 22 -4.65 4.40 -4.86
CA ASN A 22 -3.29 4.63 -5.34
C ASN A 22 -2.36 3.45 -4.95
N LEU A 23 -2.39 3.01 -3.68
CA LEU A 23 -1.64 1.82 -3.23
C LEU A 23 -2.00 0.57 -4.03
N ALA A 24 -3.28 0.34 -4.31
CA ALA A 24 -3.76 -0.83 -5.05
C ALA A 24 -3.19 -0.89 -6.48
N ASN A 25 -2.87 0.26 -7.06
CA ASN A 25 -2.35 0.41 -8.42
C ASN A 25 -0.82 0.49 -8.49
N LEU A 26 -0.12 0.59 -7.36
CA LEU A 26 1.33 0.48 -7.34
C LEU A 26 1.77 -0.93 -7.69
N THR A 27 2.87 -1.04 -8.42
CA THR A 27 3.55 -2.32 -8.58
C THR A 27 4.13 -2.77 -7.24
N MET A 28 4.26 -4.09 -7.06
CA MET A 28 4.88 -4.64 -5.85
C MET A 28 6.30 -4.12 -5.66
N ALA A 29 7.07 -3.94 -6.75
CA ALA A 29 8.40 -3.35 -6.70
C ALA A 29 8.39 -1.88 -6.24
N GLU A 30 7.47 -1.05 -6.73
CA GLU A 30 7.34 0.35 -6.30
C GLU A 30 6.88 0.45 -4.84
N LEU A 31 5.94 -0.40 -4.44
CA LEU A 31 5.48 -0.47 -3.06
C LEU A 31 6.64 -0.81 -2.12
N MET A 32 7.41 -1.85 -2.43
CA MET A 32 8.53 -2.30 -1.61
C MET A 32 9.70 -1.31 -1.62
N SER A 33 9.94 -0.63 -2.74
CA SER A 33 10.97 0.42 -2.85
C SER A 33 10.62 1.65 -2.01
N GLY A 34 9.35 2.07 -2.02
CA GLY A 34 8.88 3.20 -1.22
C GLY A 34 8.65 2.86 0.26
N ARG A 35 8.42 1.57 0.58
CA ARG A 35 8.07 1.08 1.92
C ARG A 35 8.68 -0.30 2.19
N PRO A 36 9.99 -0.43 2.43
CA PRO A 36 10.62 -1.74 2.69
C PRO A 36 10.05 -2.45 3.94
N ALA A 37 9.41 -1.71 4.85
CA ALA A 37 8.71 -2.29 5.99
C ALA A 37 7.49 -3.17 5.61
N VAL A 38 6.97 -3.08 4.38
CA VAL A 38 5.86 -3.94 3.90
C VAL A 38 6.34 -5.34 3.53
N VAL A 39 7.63 -5.53 3.28
CA VAL A 39 8.23 -6.82 2.89
C VAL A 39 7.93 -7.94 3.89
N PRO A 40 8.15 -7.77 5.22
CA PRO A 40 7.79 -8.81 6.19
C PRO A 40 6.29 -9.09 6.28
N VAL A 41 5.41 -8.13 5.97
CA VAL A 41 3.95 -8.33 5.93
C VAL A 41 3.57 -9.23 4.75
N LEU A 42 4.11 -8.91 3.58
CA LEU A 42 3.91 -9.70 2.35
C LEU A 42 4.43 -11.15 2.52
N LEU A 43 5.57 -11.33 3.17
CA LEU A 43 6.12 -12.65 3.47
C LEU A 43 5.24 -13.47 4.43
N ARG A 44 4.58 -12.84 5.41
CA ARG A 44 3.63 -13.53 6.31
C ARG A 44 2.40 -14.05 5.57
N HIS A 45 1.98 -13.33 4.53
CA HIS A 45 0.89 -13.72 3.64
C HIS A 45 1.33 -14.69 2.53
N GLY A 46 2.58 -15.17 2.56
CA GLY A 46 3.09 -16.15 1.59
C GLY A 46 3.40 -15.59 0.21
N LEU A 47 3.40 -14.25 0.04
CA LEU A 47 3.82 -13.64 -1.23
C LEU A 47 5.32 -13.80 -1.41
N ALA A 48 5.74 -14.54 -2.45
CA ALA A 48 7.14 -14.74 -2.83
C ALA A 48 7.79 -13.50 -3.49
N CYS A 49 7.16 -12.33 -3.37
CA CYS A 49 7.45 -11.14 -4.15
C CYS A 49 8.89 -10.58 -4.05
N PRO A 50 9.63 -10.62 -2.91
CA PRO A 50 11.01 -10.13 -2.88
C PRO A 50 12.03 -10.89 -3.73
N GLY A 51 11.63 -12.00 -4.38
CA GLY A 51 12.46 -12.71 -5.36
C GLY A 51 11.76 -13.04 -6.68
N CYS A 52 10.53 -12.57 -6.91
CA CYS A 52 9.77 -12.92 -8.10
C CYS A 52 10.04 -11.92 -9.22
N ALA A 53 10.47 -12.38 -10.39
CA ALA A 53 10.72 -11.53 -11.57
C ALA A 53 9.47 -10.77 -12.07
N MET A 54 8.28 -11.14 -11.59
CA MET A 54 7.00 -10.48 -11.89
C MET A 54 6.69 -9.28 -10.98
N ALA A 55 7.43 -9.09 -9.88
CA ALA A 55 7.21 -7.99 -8.93
C ALA A 55 7.14 -6.57 -9.53
N PRO A 56 7.95 -6.20 -10.55
CA PRO A 56 7.84 -4.87 -11.18
C PRO A 56 6.67 -4.72 -12.15
N PHE A 57 5.93 -5.79 -12.44
CA PHE A 57 4.80 -5.77 -13.36
C PHE A 57 3.46 -6.07 -12.68
N MET A 58 3.49 -6.75 -11.53
CA MET A 58 2.31 -7.12 -10.76
C MET A 58 1.94 -5.99 -9.78
N THR A 59 0.71 -5.51 -9.85
CA THR A 59 0.16 -4.55 -8.88
C THR A 59 -0.25 -5.20 -7.57
N VAL A 60 -0.42 -4.40 -6.51
CA VAL A 60 -0.94 -4.87 -5.22
C VAL A 60 -2.32 -5.51 -5.38
N ARG A 61 -3.19 -4.95 -6.23
CA ARG A 61 -4.49 -5.54 -6.56
C ARG A 61 -4.36 -6.91 -7.21
N GLU A 62 -3.53 -7.03 -8.23
CA GLU A 62 -3.32 -8.31 -8.93
C GLU A 62 -2.67 -9.35 -8.02
N ALA A 63 -1.76 -8.94 -7.15
CA ALA A 63 -1.17 -9.79 -6.13
C ALA A 63 -2.24 -10.27 -5.14
N ALA A 64 -3.14 -9.40 -4.68
CA ALA A 64 -4.23 -9.79 -3.80
C ALA A 64 -5.16 -10.81 -4.48
N GLU A 65 -5.54 -10.57 -5.73
CA GLU A 65 -6.39 -11.48 -6.50
C GLU A 65 -5.72 -12.85 -6.74
N ALA A 66 -4.46 -12.85 -7.19
CA ALA A 66 -3.73 -14.08 -7.51
C ALA A 66 -3.47 -14.96 -6.28
N TYR A 67 -3.34 -14.36 -5.09
CA TYR A 67 -3.08 -15.07 -3.84
C TYR A 67 -4.35 -15.25 -2.98
N GLY A 68 -5.52 -14.82 -3.46
CA GLY A 68 -6.80 -14.96 -2.74
C GLY A 68 -6.87 -14.13 -1.45
N LEU A 69 -6.19 -12.98 -1.41
CA LEU A 69 -6.19 -12.07 -0.27
C LEU A 69 -7.30 -11.03 -0.41
N GLU A 70 -7.88 -10.64 0.73
CA GLU A 70 -8.81 -9.52 0.79
C GLU A 70 -8.06 -8.20 0.55
N LEU A 71 -8.31 -7.56 -0.59
CA LEU A 71 -7.63 -6.34 -1.01
C LEU A 71 -7.76 -5.22 0.04
N GLY A 72 -8.95 -5.06 0.64
CA GLY A 72 -9.17 -4.05 1.68
C GLY A 72 -8.30 -4.27 2.91
N ALA A 73 -8.23 -5.51 3.40
CA ALA A 73 -7.42 -5.88 4.55
C ALA A 73 -5.92 -5.72 4.28
N LEU A 74 -5.47 -6.12 3.09
CA LEU A 74 -4.07 -5.96 2.67
C LEU A 74 -3.66 -4.48 2.61
N LEU A 75 -4.51 -3.62 2.04
CA LEU A 75 -4.26 -2.18 1.96
C LEU A 75 -4.24 -1.53 3.34
N ASP A 76 -5.12 -1.95 4.25
CA ASP A 76 -5.13 -1.47 5.65
C ASP A 76 -3.84 -1.85 6.39
N GLU A 77 -3.39 -3.10 6.26
CA GLU A 77 -2.09 -3.53 6.82
C GLU A 77 -0.93 -2.72 6.23
N ILE A 78 -0.88 -2.54 4.90
CA ILE A 78 0.16 -1.75 4.24
C ILE A 78 0.13 -0.29 4.72
N ALA A 79 -1.05 0.31 4.86
CA ALA A 79 -1.22 1.68 5.35
C ALA A 79 -0.81 1.81 6.82
N ALA A 80 -1.12 0.81 7.66
CA ALA A 80 -0.76 0.76 9.08
C ALA A 80 0.76 0.63 9.29
N VAL A 81 1.44 -0.12 8.43
CA VAL A 81 2.91 -0.28 8.48
C VAL A 81 3.60 0.93 7.83
N GLY A 82 2.88 1.68 7.00
CA GLY A 82 3.41 2.63 6.05
C GLY A 82 3.30 4.10 6.43
N ARG A 83 3.98 4.56 7.50
CA ARG A 83 4.59 5.89 7.39
C ARG A 83 5.72 5.78 6.35
N PRO A 84 5.82 6.67 5.35
CA PRO A 84 6.98 6.68 4.46
C PRO A 84 8.23 6.75 5.34
N ALA A 85 9.23 5.93 5.03
CA ALA A 85 10.50 5.97 5.75
C ALA A 85 11.16 7.32 5.46
N ALA A 86 10.94 8.30 6.34
CA ALA A 86 11.96 9.31 6.56
C ALA A 86 13.14 8.55 7.18
N SER A 87 14.27 8.54 6.47
CA SER A 87 15.55 7.92 6.84
C SER A 87 15.76 6.46 6.39
N PHE A 88 16.16 6.32 5.13
CA PHE A 88 17.38 5.54 4.81
C PHE A 88 18.52 6.53 4.50
N ALA A 89 18.78 7.44 5.45
CA ALA A 89 20.08 8.09 5.56
C ALA A 89 20.90 7.24 6.53
N GLU A 90 22.14 6.94 6.15
CA GLU A 90 23.21 6.46 7.04
C GLU A 90 23.34 4.97 7.40
N ILE A 91 23.29 4.06 6.43
CA ILE A 91 24.11 2.83 6.55
C ILE A 91 24.87 2.48 5.25
N GLY A 92 26.16 2.82 5.23
CA GLY A 92 27.19 2.17 4.40
C GLY A 92 27.65 2.93 3.18
#